data_AF-A0A285LPY2-F1
#
_entry.id   AF-A0A285LPY2-F1
#
_cell.length_a   1.000
_cell.length_b   1.000
_cell.length_c   1.000
_cell.angle_alpha   90.00
_cell.angle_beta   90.00
_cell.angle_gamma   90.00
#
_symmetry.space_group_name_H-M   'P 1'
#
loop_
_entity.id
_entity.type
_entity.pdbx_description
1 polymer ?
#
loop_
_entity_poly.entity_id
_entity_poly.type
_entity_poly.pdbx_seq_one_letter_code
_entity_poly.pdbx_strand_id
1 'polypeptide(L)'
;MSPSLCGRPDARRRPASLWHTAHRVPDERATAGRTVNGVNDTRTTWSARFDRTPIVVEDLGLIDYHSAWDLQRSIAAERAEGLGSDRLLLLEHPSVYTAGRRTEEADLPIDGSPVVQVDRGGKITWHGPGQLVGYPIIRLAEPVDVVQYVRRLEEALISVCTELGLTVGRVDGRSGVWLPANDWSPERKIAAIGVRVQRGVALHGLSFNCNSMDGFGAIVPCGIRDAGVTTLTRELGREVTVAEIKPMVADAIVRALNGDLPVSDHDINRTAAVPAHRTTADAKAADGAGVPEADSATPTGSTADVKVADNGTEPAGMSTMPHTARRTDPARAADSATNAPHRTAPSTPAAADTRGVRSIK
;
A
#
# COMPACT_ATOMS: atom_id res chain seq x y z
N MET A 1 -23.49 20.39 65.30
CA MET A 1 -24.58 19.64 64.62
C MET A 1 -24.03 19.13 63.29
N SER A 2 -24.54 17.99 62.83
CA SER A 2 -24.18 17.25 61.59
C SER A 2 -25.48 16.60 61.04
N PRO A 3 -25.52 15.94 59.86
CA PRO A 3 -24.52 15.75 58.79
C PRO A 3 -24.76 16.79 57.65
N SER A 4 -24.57 16.63 56.32
CA SER A 4 -24.32 15.51 55.38
C SER A 4 -23.71 16.05 54.05
N LEU A 5 -23.42 15.31 52.96
CA LEU A 5 -23.59 13.88 52.58
C LEU A 5 -22.48 13.48 51.55
N CYS A 6 -21.88 12.29 51.74
CA CYS A 6 -21.21 11.35 50.81
C CYS A 6 -20.95 11.70 49.30
N GLY A 7 -19.73 11.37 48.82
CA GLY A 7 -19.36 11.19 47.40
C GLY A 7 -17.98 10.51 47.26
N ARG A 8 -17.78 9.61 46.29
CA ARG A 8 -16.51 8.85 46.08
C ARG A 8 -15.81 9.22 44.75
N PRO A 9 -14.47 9.09 44.65
CA PRO A 9 -13.75 9.19 43.39
C PRO A 9 -13.67 7.85 42.62
N ASP A 10 -13.70 7.94 41.29
CA ASP A 10 -13.42 6.91 40.28
C ASP A 10 -12.83 7.66 39.03
N ALA A 11 -12.05 7.09 38.12
CA ALA A 11 -11.64 5.71 37.92
C ALA A 11 -10.13 5.58 37.60
N ARG A 12 -9.59 4.36 37.72
CA ARG A 12 -8.21 4.04 37.32
C ARG A 12 -8.14 3.53 35.87
N ARG A 13 -7.02 3.81 35.20
CA ARG A 13 -6.69 3.31 33.85
C ARG A 13 -6.90 1.79 33.75
N ARG A 14 -7.48 1.32 32.64
CA ARG A 14 -7.46 -0.09 32.23
C ARG A 14 -6.39 -0.30 31.13
N PRO A 15 -5.67 -1.44 31.12
CA PRO A 15 -4.82 -1.82 30.00
C PRO A 15 -5.63 -2.42 28.84
N ALA A 16 -5.00 -2.62 27.68
CA ALA A 16 -5.60 -3.23 26.51
C ALA A 16 -5.98 -4.71 26.72
N SER A 17 -7.04 -5.16 26.06
CA SER A 17 -7.57 -6.52 26.16
C SER A 17 -6.96 -7.48 25.12
N LEU A 18 -6.24 -8.49 25.58
CA LEU A 18 -5.83 -9.64 24.77
C LEU A 18 -7.04 -10.54 24.45
N TRP A 19 -7.52 -10.50 23.21
CA TRP A 19 -8.60 -11.37 22.74
C TRP A 19 -8.11 -12.81 22.56
N HIS A 20 -8.54 -13.73 23.44
CA HIS A 20 -8.28 -15.16 23.31
C HIS A 20 -9.53 -15.87 22.74
N THR A 21 -9.57 -16.08 21.42
CA THR A 21 -10.59 -16.93 20.80
C THR A 21 -10.21 -18.40 20.97
N ALA A 22 -10.91 -19.10 21.87
CA ALA A 22 -10.65 -20.51 22.15
C ALA A 22 -11.25 -21.44 21.07
N HIS A 23 -10.50 -21.68 19.99
CA HIS A 23 -10.89 -22.65 18.97
C HIS A 23 -10.80 -24.09 19.50
N ARG A 24 -11.87 -24.87 19.30
CA ARG A 24 -11.98 -26.25 19.78
C ARG A 24 -11.30 -27.21 18.79
N VAL A 25 -10.20 -27.85 19.22
CA VAL A 25 -9.51 -28.87 18.42
C VAL A 25 -10.39 -30.12 18.27
N PRO A 26 -10.61 -30.66 17.05
CA PRO A 26 -11.27 -31.94 16.85
C PRO A 26 -10.43 -33.14 17.32
N ASP A 27 -11.10 -34.22 17.74
CA ASP A 27 -10.48 -35.45 18.27
C ASP A 27 -9.64 -36.22 17.22
N GLU A 28 -8.45 -36.70 17.61
CA GLU A 28 -7.56 -37.43 16.70
C GLU A 28 -7.97 -38.89 16.54
N ARG A 29 -8.55 -39.22 15.38
CA ARG A 29 -8.65 -40.62 14.92
C ARG A 29 -7.84 -40.82 13.64
N ALA A 30 -6.60 -41.26 13.83
CA ALA A 30 -5.63 -41.43 12.77
C ALA A 30 -6.05 -42.45 11.71
N THR A 31 -6.08 -42.03 10.46
CA THR A 31 -5.93 -42.91 9.29
C THR A 31 -4.45 -42.95 8.91
N ALA A 32 -3.80 -44.10 9.12
CA ALA A 32 -2.35 -44.23 8.97
C ALA A 32 -1.89 -44.14 7.50
N GLY A 33 -1.46 -42.96 7.08
CA GLY A 33 -0.78 -42.76 5.79
C GLY A 33 0.52 -43.56 5.73
N ARG A 34 0.65 -44.43 4.72
CA ARG A 34 1.75 -45.39 4.60
C ARG A 34 3.05 -44.69 4.17
N THR A 35 4.05 -44.67 5.04
CA THR A 35 5.35 -44.05 4.76
C THR A 35 6.23 -44.92 3.85
N VAL A 36 6.65 -44.35 2.71
CA VAL A 36 7.72 -44.85 1.86
C VAL A 36 8.52 -43.65 1.36
N ASN A 37 9.83 -43.62 1.59
CA ASN A 37 10.81 -42.59 1.15
C ASN A 37 10.37 -41.13 1.40
N GLY A 38 10.74 -40.59 2.56
CA GLY A 38 10.18 -39.33 3.08
C GLY A 38 10.64 -38.04 2.38
N VAL A 39 9.82 -37.57 1.43
CA VAL A 39 9.33 -36.18 1.41
C VAL A 39 7.83 -36.25 1.08
N ASN A 40 6.95 -35.89 2.02
CA ASN A 40 5.51 -35.89 1.75
C ASN A 40 5.07 -34.48 1.33
N ASP A 41 5.18 -34.22 0.02
CA ASP A 41 4.93 -32.92 -0.62
C ASP A 41 3.43 -32.67 -0.85
N THR A 42 2.72 -32.34 0.23
CA THR A 42 1.27 -32.08 0.23
C THR A 42 0.84 -30.86 1.05
N ARG A 43 1.78 -30.16 1.71
CA ARG A 43 1.45 -28.98 2.54
C ARG A 43 1.10 -27.75 1.70
N THR A 44 1.86 -27.51 0.64
CA THR A 44 1.76 -26.34 -0.26
C THR A 44 0.39 -26.16 -0.91
N THR A 45 -0.29 -27.26 -1.24
CA THR A 45 -1.64 -27.23 -1.84
C THR A 45 -2.73 -26.92 -0.80
N TRP A 46 -2.63 -27.44 0.42
CA TRP A 46 -3.64 -27.20 1.46
C TRP A 46 -3.45 -25.86 2.18
N SER A 47 -2.22 -25.51 2.57
CA SER A 47 -1.90 -24.36 3.41
C SER A 47 -0.67 -23.60 2.90
N ALA A 48 -0.66 -22.28 3.09
CA ALA A 48 0.52 -21.47 2.84
C ALA A 48 1.63 -21.64 3.90
N ARG A 49 1.36 -22.30 5.04
CA ARG A 49 2.18 -22.22 6.25
C ARG A 49 3.13 -23.42 6.43
N PHE A 50 4.29 -23.15 7.03
CA PHE A 50 5.28 -24.17 7.37
C PHE A 50 4.78 -25.16 8.44
N ASP A 51 4.12 -24.64 9.48
CA ASP A 51 3.59 -25.40 10.61
C ASP A 51 2.20 -24.89 11.06
N ARG A 52 1.61 -25.56 12.05
CA ARG A 52 0.23 -25.35 12.53
C ARG A 52 0.13 -24.59 13.86
N THR A 53 1.20 -23.96 14.34
CA THR A 53 1.15 -23.11 15.54
C THR A 53 0.10 -22.01 15.36
N PRO A 54 -0.68 -21.60 16.38
CA PRO A 54 -1.63 -20.49 16.21
C PRO A 54 -0.95 -19.21 15.69
N ILE A 55 -1.59 -18.51 14.76
CA ILE A 55 -1.14 -17.17 14.34
C ILE A 55 -1.47 -16.19 15.47
N VAL A 56 -0.48 -15.42 15.91
CA VAL A 56 -0.69 -14.35 16.89
C VAL A 56 -1.17 -13.10 16.14
N VAL A 57 -2.42 -12.69 16.38
CA VAL A 57 -3.01 -11.49 15.77
C VAL A 57 -2.82 -10.30 16.73
N GLU A 58 -2.28 -9.20 16.20
CA GLU A 58 -1.96 -7.99 16.98
C GLU A 58 -2.55 -6.75 16.32
N ASP A 59 -3.38 -6.01 17.06
CA ASP A 59 -3.83 -4.68 16.65
C ASP A 59 -2.83 -3.64 17.18
N LEU A 60 -2.14 -2.94 16.27
CA LEU A 60 -1.17 -1.89 16.61
C LEU A 60 -1.77 -0.47 16.56
N GLY A 61 -3.03 -0.33 16.17
CA GLY A 61 -3.66 0.97 15.97
C GLY A 61 -2.99 1.80 14.87
N LEU A 62 -2.87 3.11 15.09
CA LEU A 62 -2.18 4.04 14.19
C LEU A 62 -0.67 4.07 14.52
N ILE A 63 0.18 3.67 13.59
CA ILE A 63 1.65 3.56 13.79
C ILE A 63 2.43 4.12 12.60
N ASP A 64 3.58 4.74 12.86
CA ASP A 64 4.52 5.19 11.82
C ASP A 64 4.98 4.03 10.91
N TYR A 65 5.22 4.35 9.64
CA TYR A 65 5.59 3.38 8.62
C TYR A 65 6.94 2.72 8.89
N HIS A 66 7.96 3.50 9.26
CA HIS A 66 9.29 2.95 9.54
C HIS A 66 9.30 2.08 10.80
N SER A 67 8.64 2.54 11.86
CA SER A 67 8.44 1.82 13.12
C SER A 67 7.77 0.46 12.90
N ALA A 68 6.74 0.39 12.04
CA ALA A 68 6.10 -0.87 11.67
C ALA A 68 6.98 -1.75 10.76
N TRP A 69 7.76 -1.15 9.84
CA TRP A 69 8.64 -1.90 8.94
C TRP A 69 9.80 -2.59 9.67
N ASP A 70 10.38 -1.94 10.67
CA ASP A 70 11.45 -2.53 11.49
C ASP A 70 10.90 -3.58 12.47
N LEU A 71 9.68 -3.42 12.97
CA LEU A 71 8.97 -4.48 13.72
C LEU A 71 8.75 -5.73 12.84
N GLN A 72 8.27 -5.58 11.60
CA GLN A 72 8.13 -6.69 10.65
C GLN A 72 9.46 -7.41 10.41
N ARG A 73 10.57 -6.66 10.29
CA ARG A 73 11.92 -7.20 10.07
C ARG A 73 12.42 -8.00 11.28
N SER A 74 12.22 -7.50 12.50
CA SER A 74 12.55 -8.22 13.74
C SER A 74 11.81 -9.56 13.82
N ILE A 75 10.49 -9.54 13.69
CA ILE A 75 9.65 -10.74 13.72
C ILE A 75 10.09 -11.73 12.62
N ALA A 76 10.34 -11.25 11.40
CA ALA A 76 10.72 -12.11 10.28
C ALA A 76 12.11 -12.74 10.45
N ALA A 77 13.05 -12.06 11.11
CA ALA A 77 14.37 -12.61 11.42
C ALA A 77 14.26 -13.75 12.46
N GLU A 78 13.61 -13.49 13.59
CA GLU A 78 13.34 -14.49 14.64
C GLU A 78 12.61 -15.71 14.06
N ARG A 79 11.55 -15.48 13.29
CA ARG A 79 10.71 -16.54 12.74
C ARG A 79 11.43 -17.37 11.67
N ALA A 80 12.36 -16.76 10.93
CA ALA A 80 13.24 -17.46 10.00
C ALA A 80 14.40 -18.22 10.70
N GLU A 81 14.65 -17.99 11.99
CA GLU A 81 15.47 -18.84 12.86
C GLU A 81 14.63 -19.94 13.54
N GLY A 82 13.31 -19.98 13.30
CA GLY A 82 12.39 -20.94 13.92
C GLY A 82 11.88 -20.52 15.29
N LEU A 83 12.20 -19.29 15.74
CA LEU A 83 11.75 -18.73 17.00
C LEU A 83 10.34 -18.11 16.87
N GLY A 84 9.72 -17.81 18.01
CA GLY A 84 8.44 -17.11 18.09
C GLY A 84 7.27 -17.89 17.47
N SER A 85 6.39 -17.18 16.77
CA SER A 85 5.22 -17.73 16.08
C SER A 85 4.92 -16.87 14.85
N ASP A 86 4.16 -17.41 13.89
CA ASP A 86 3.62 -16.59 12.80
C ASP A 86 2.73 -15.48 13.38
N ARG A 87 2.84 -14.26 12.84
CA ARG A 87 2.09 -13.09 13.32
C ARG A 87 1.25 -12.46 12.23
N LEU A 88 0.13 -11.85 12.60
CA LEU A 88 -0.67 -10.99 11.75
C LEU A 88 -0.83 -9.63 12.43
N LEU A 89 -0.05 -8.65 11.98
CA LEU A 89 -0.15 -7.27 12.45
C LEU A 89 -1.27 -6.57 11.67
N LEU A 90 -2.20 -5.93 12.38
CA LEU A 90 -3.32 -5.16 11.82
C LEU A 90 -3.25 -3.73 12.34
N LEU A 91 -3.25 -2.75 11.44
CA LEU A 91 -2.90 -1.36 11.78
C LEU A 91 -3.40 -0.35 10.75
N GLU A 92 -3.21 0.92 11.07
CA GLU A 92 -3.32 2.06 10.16
C GLU A 92 -1.99 2.83 10.16
N HIS A 93 -1.71 3.53 9.07
CA HIS A 93 -0.56 4.44 8.98
C HIS A 93 -1.01 5.91 8.93
N PRO A 94 -0.18 6.86 9.40
CA PRO A 94 -0.24 8.24 8.93
C PRO A 94 -0.11 8.28 7.39
N SER A 95 -0.60 9.35 6.75
CA SER A 95 -0.53 9.49 5.29
C SER A 95 0.89 9.33 4.76
N VAL A 96 1.13 8.30 3.94
CA VAL A 96 2.46 7.93 3.44
C VAL A 96 2.36 7.28 2.05
N TYR A 97 3.25 7.69 1.15
CA TYR A 97 3.47 7.03 -0.13
C TYR A 97 4.63 6.03 -0.01
N THR A 98 4.43 4.81 -0.52
CA THR A 98 5.48 3.77 -0.53
C THR A 98 5.74 3.29 -1.94
N ALA A 99 6.99 3.36 -2.41
CA ALA A 99 7.42 2.91 -3.73
C ALA A 99 8.07 1.53 -3.66
N GLY A 100 7.40 0.51 -4.20
CA GLY A 100 7.97 -0.83 -4.39
C GLY A 100 9.01 -0.85 -5.52
N ARG A 101 9.80 -1.92 -5.60
CA ARG A 101 10.95 -2.07 -6.51
C ARG A 101 10.67 -1.95 -8.03
N ARG A 102 9.42 -1.82 -8.46
CA ARG A 102 9.02 -1.62 -9.87
C ARG A 102 8.42 -0.24 -10.16
N THR A 103 8.51 0.70 -9.22
CA THR A 103 7.95 2.06 -9.38
C THR A 103 8.72 2.83 -10.44
N GLU A 104 8.00 3.45 -11.38
CA GLU A 104 8.57 4.37 -12.37
C GLU A 104 8.37 5.82 -11.92
N GLU A 105 9.23 6.73 -12.37
CA GLU A 105 9.17 8.17 -12.01
C GLU A 105 7.81 8.79 -12.38
N ALA A 106 7.26 8.41 -13.54
CA ALA A 106 5.95 8.85 -14.03
C ALA A 106 4.74 8.24 -13.28
N ASP A 107 4.96 7.45 -12.22
CA ASP A 107 3.91 6.97 -11.31
C ASP A 107 3.94 7.71 -9.94
N LEU A 108 4.99 8.48 -9.63
CA LEU A 108 5.22 9.16 -8.34
C LEU A 108 4.22 10.31 -8.05
N PRO A 109 4.15 10.85 -6.81
CA PRO A 109 3.24 11.94 -6.46
C PRO A 109 3.52 13.23 -7.24
N ILE A 110 2.54 13.68 -8.01
CA ILE A 110 2.64 14.90 -8.85
C ILE A 110 2.70 16.21 -8.04
N ASP A 111 2.39 16.14 -6.74
CA ASP A 111 2.44 17.25 -5.79
C ASP A 111 3.81 17.39 -5.09
N GLY A 112 4.76 16.49 -5.37
CA GLY A 112 6.07 16.45 -4.71
C GLY A 112 6.06 15.86 -3.29
N SER A 113 4.97 15.20 -2.89
CA SER A 113 4.88 14.52 -1.59
C SER A 113 6.02 13.50 -1.38
N PRO A 114 6.57 13.37 -0.15
CA PRO A 114 7.67 12.45 0.12
C PRO A 114 7.25 10.97 -0.02
N VAL A 115 8.17 10.16 -0.56
CA VAL A 115 7.93 8.73 -0.87
C VAL A 115 8.97 7.85 -0.17
N VAL A 116 8.51 6.88 0.61
CA VAL A 116 9.37 5.87 1.23
C VAL A 116 9.70 4.79 0.21
N GLN A 117 10.98 4.58 -0.08
CA GLN A 117 11.46 3.52 -0.96
C GLN A 117 11.49 2.19 -0.22
N VAL A 118 10.81 1.16 -0.74
CA VAL A 118 10.54 -0.10 -0.02
C VAL A 118 10.81 -1.35 -0.86
N ASP A 119 11.15 -2.44 -0.18
CA ASP A 119 11.67 -3.67 -0.79
C ASP A 119 10.60 -4.69 -1.26
N ARG A 120 9.31 -4.40 -1.00
CA ARG A 120 8.16 -5.20 -1.44
C ARG A 120 8.01 -5.28 -2.97
N GLY A 121 7.22 -6.25 -3.40
CA GLY A 121 6.68 -6.31 -4.76
C GLY A 121 5.71 -5.17 -5.08
N GLY A 122 5.39 -5.04 -6.37
CA GLY A 122 4.54 -3.98 -6.92
C GLY A 122 5.27 -2.64 -7.17
N LYS A 123 4.49 -1.63 -7.56
CA LYS A 123 4.93 -0.24 -7.75
C LYS A 123 4.53 0.63 -6.52
N ILE A 124 4.26 1.91 -6.74
CA ILE A 124 3.77 2.84 -5.72
C ILE A 124 2.36 2.49 -5.23
N THR A 125 2.10 2.78 -3.95
CA THR A 125 0.77 2.89 -3.36
C THR A 125 0.76 3.97 -2.29
N TRP A 126 -0.43 4.37 -1.86
CA TRP A 126 -0.66 5.20 -0.67
C TRP A 126 -1.22 4.36 0.49
N HIS A 127 -0.85 4.75 1.71
CA HIS A 127 -1.45 4.30 2.96
C HIS A 127 -1.81 5.52 3.82
N GLY A 128 -2.86 5.42 4.63
CA GLY A 128 -3.29 6.49 5.53
C GLY A 128 -4.41 6.05 6.48
N PRO A 129 -4.89 6.96 7.35
CA PRO A 129 -6.04 6.68 8.21
C PRO A 129 -7.28 6.34 7.37
N GLY A 130 -8.08 5.36 7.82
CA GLY A 130 -9.23 4.89 7.06
C GLY A 130 -8.91 3.82 5.99
N GLN A 131 -7.67 3.31 5.96
CA GLN A 131 -7.26 2.12 5.21
C GLN A 131 -6.67 1.10 6.18
N LEU A 132 -7.28 -0.09 6.28
CA LEU A 132 -6.73 -1.19 7.07
C LEU A 132 -5.49 -1.75 6.37
N VAL A 133 -4.35 -1.73 7.06
CA VAL A 133 -3.11 -2.37 6.61
C VAL A 133 -2.92 -3.67 7.39
N GLY A 134 -2.60 -4.74 6.68
CA GLY A 134 -2.35 -6.06 7.25
C GLY A 134 -0.97 -6.59 6.84
N TYR A 135 -0.16 -6.96 7.83
CA TYR A 135 1.16 -7.58 7.64
C TYR A 135 1.19 -8.99 8.25
N PRO A 136 0.87 -10.04 7.46
CA PRO A 136 1.06 -11.42 7.88
C PRO A 136 2.55 -11.77 7.73
N ILE A 137 3.24 -11.91 8.87
CA ILE A 137 4.64 -12.33 8.97
C ILE A 137 4.67 -13.83 9.25
N ILE A 138 4.69 -14.59 8.15
CA ILE A 138 4.39 -16.03 8.12
C ILE A 138 5.58 -16.80 7.57
N ARG A 139 6.04 -17.86 8.25
CA ARG A 139 6.94 -18.85 7.65
C ARG A 139 6.15 -19.72 6.68
N LEU A 140 6.52 -19.67 5.40
CA LEU A 140 5.79 -20.34 4.33
C LEU A 140 6.14 -21.82 4.24
N ALA A 141 5.22 -22.60 3.68
CA ALA A 141 5.47 -23.99 3.29
C ALA A 141 6.62 -24.07 2.26
N GLU A 142 7.31 -25.22 2.26
CA GLU A 142 8.39 -25.53 1.31
C GLU A 142 7.91 -26.66 0.39
N PRO A 143 8.06 -26.56 -0.95
CA PRO A 143 8.63 -25.43 -1.70
C PRO A 143 7.77 -24.16 -1.63
N VAL A 144 8.42 -23.00 -1.63
CA VAL A 144 7.76 -21.70 -1.41
C VAL A 144 7.02 -21.25 -2.67
N ASP A 145 5.68 -21.21 -2.60
CA ASP A 145 4.82 -20.62 -3.62
C ASP A 145 4.28 -19.24 -3.17
N VAL A 146 4.86 -18.19 -3.74
CA VAL A 146 4.45 -16.80 -3.47
C VAL A 146 3.13 -16.44 -4.16
N VAL A 147 2.78 -17.10 -5.27
CA VAL A 147 1.54 -16.84 -6.00
C VAL A 147 0.35 -17.42 -5.24
N GLN A 148 0.46 -18.66 -4.73
CA GLN A 148 -0.55 -19.26 -3.86
C GLN A 148 -0.71 -18.50 -2.53
N TYR A 149 0.38 -17.99 -1.96
CA TYR A 149 0.31 -17.10 -0.79
C TYR A 149 -0.50 -15.83 -1.09
N VAL A 150 -0.23 -15.14 -2.22
CA VAL A 150 -1.00 -13.96 -2.64
C VAL A 150 -2.46 -14.32 -2.94
N ARG A 151 -2.72 -15.42 -3.66
CA ARG A 151 -4.09 -15.89 -3.97
C ARG A 151 -4.92 -16.15 -2.71
N ARG A 152 -4.32 -16.64 -1.62
CA ARG A 152 -4.98 -16.81 -0.31
C ARG A 152 -5.28 -15.49 0.39
N LEU A 153 -4.40 -14.49 0.29
CA LEU A 153 -4.69 -13.14 0.79
C LEU A 153 -5.80 -12.46 -0.04
N GLU A 154 -5.86 -12.71 -1.35
CA GLU A 154 -6.99 -12.30 -2.20
C GLU A 154 -8.28 -13.01 -1.79
N GLU A 155 -8.25 -14.33 -1.53
CA GLU A 155 -9.42 -15.13 -1.12
C GLU A 155 -10.02 -14.63 0.21
N ALA A 156 -9.16 -14.37 1.20
CA ALA A 156 -9.59 -13.84 2.50
C ALA A 156 -10.36 -12.52 2.35
N LEU A 157 -9.84 -11.60 1.53
CA LEU A 157 -10.45 -10.30 1.29
C LEU A 157 -11.69 -10.38 0.39
N ILE A 158 -11.74 -11.35 -0.54
CA ILE A 158 -12.93 -11.66 -1.34
C ILE A 158 -14.06 -12.16 -0.44
N SER A 159 -13.81 -13.13 0.45
CA SER A 159 -14.81 -13.64 1.41
C SER A 159 -15.44 -12.50 2.22
N VAL A 160 -14.60 -11.62 2.79
CA VAL A 160 -15.06 -10.47 3.58
C VAL A 160 -15.90 -9.49 2.76
N CYS A 161 -15.54 -9.23 1.50
CA CYS A 161 -16.35 -8.38 0.61
C CYS A 161 -17.68 -9.05 0.24
N THR A 162 -17.68 -10.35 -0.03
CA THR A 162 -18.90 -11.12 -0.36
C THR A 162 -19.84 -11.24 0.84
N GLU A 163 -19.31 -11.40 2.06
CA GLU A 163 -20.08 -11.36 3.32
C GLU A 163 -20.75 -10.00 3.55
N LEU A 164 -20.16 -8.91 3.05
CA LEU A 164 -20.77 -7.57 3.03
C LEU A 164 -21.72 -7.34 1.83
N GLY A 165 -21.88 -8.30 0.93
CA GLY A 165 -22.74 -8.20 -0.26
C GLY A 165 -22.11 -7.56 -1.49
N LEU A 166 -20.78 -7.37 -1.52
CA LEU A 166 -20.07 -6.86 -2.69
C LEU A 166 -19.63 -7.97 -3.64
N THR A 167 -19.99 -7.83 -4.92
CA THR A 167 -19.40 -8.62 -6.01
C THR A 167 -17.99 -8.13 -6.30
N VAL A 168 -17.00 -8.91 -5.85
CA VAL A 168 -15.56 -8.67 -6.06
C VAL A 168 -14.89 -9.87 -6.70
N GLY A 169 -13.65 -9.70 -7.13
CA GLY A 169 -12.82 -10.78 -7.64
C GLY A 169 -11.39 -10.34 -7.93
N ARG A 170 -10.74 -11.10 -8.80
CA ARG A 170 -9.35 -10.93 -9.24
C ARG A 170 -9.33 -10.51 -10.70
N VAL A 171 -8.41 -9.63 -11.07
CA VAL A 171 -8.14 -9.31 -12.49
C VAL A 171 -6.79 -9.89 -12.87
N ASP A 172 -6.69 -10.57 -14.02
CA ASP A 172 -5.44 -11.18 -14.45
C ASP A 172 -4.30 -10.16 -14.60
N GLY A 173 -3.09 -10.57 -14.22
CA GLY A 173 -1.90 -9.73 -14.12
C GLY A 173 -1.94 -8.63 -13.04
N ARG A 174 -3.05 -8.47 -12.29
CA ARG A 174 -3.32 -7.32 -11.41
C ARG A 174 -3.60 -7.76 -9.96
N SER A 175 -2.56 -8.01 -9.17
CA SER A 175 -2.71 -8.48 -7.76
C SER A 175 -3.55 -7.55 -6.86
N GLY A 176 -4.31 -8.16 -5.96
CA GLY A 176 -5.28 -7.49 -5.10
C GLY A 176 -6.73 -7.80 -5.46
N VAL A 177 -7.67 -7.17 -4.74
CA VAL A 177 -9.11 -7.41 -4.90
C VAL A 177 -9.75 -6.22 -5.61
N TRP A 178 -10.59 -6.54 -6.58
CA TRP A 178 -11.21 -5.62 -7.53
C TRP A 178 -12.72 -5.77 -7.55
N LEU A 179 -13.42 -4.69 -7.88
CA LEU A 179 -14.80 -4.74 -8.35
C LEU A 179 -14.82 -4.65 -9.89
N PRO A 180 -15.73 -5.36 -10.58
CA PRO A 180 -15.86 -5.30 -12.02
C PRO A 180 -16.32 -3.91 -12.49
N ALA A 181 -16.03 -3.59 -13.75
CA ALA A 181 -16.56 -2.42 -14.42
C ALA A 181 -18.10 -2.46 -14.50
N ASN A 182 -18.72 -1.28 -14.54
CA ASN A 182 -20.15 -1.08 -14.78
C ASN A 182 -20.36 0.18 -15.65
N ASP A 183 -21.61 0.52 -15.96
CA ASP A 183 -21.97 1.62 -16.87
C ASP A 183 -21.40 3.00 -16.46
N TRP A 184 -20.99 3.15 -15.19
CA TRP A 184 -20.58 4.42 -14.57
C TRP A 184 -19.11 4.45 -14.13
N SER A 185 -18.42 3.30 -14.11
CA SER A 185 -17.06 3.19 -13.57
C SER A 185 -16.28 2.00 -14.18
N PRO A 186 -14.97 2.15 -14.40
CA PRO A 186 -14.11 1.04 -14.80
C PRO A 186 -13.97 0.02 -13.66
N GLU A 187 -13.20 -1.04 -13.93
CA GLU A 187 -12.66 -1.91 -12.87
C GLU A 187 -12.02 -1.04 -11.79
N ARG A 188 -12.24 -1.35 -10.51
CA ARG A 188 -11.74 -0.52 -9.41
C ARG A 188 -11.21 -1.36 -8.25
N LYS A 189 -9.98 -1.07 -7.83
CA LYS A 189 -9.29 -1.80 -6.76
C LYS A 189 -9.83 -1.37 -5.40
N ILE A 190 -10.25 -2.32 -4.58
CA ILE A 190 -10.66 -2.07 -3.19
C ILE A 190 -9.58 -2.49 -2.18
N ALA A 191 -8.71 -3.44 -2.56
CA ALA A 191 -7.55 -3.83 -1.76
C ALA A 191 -6.30 -4.08 -2.63
N ALA A 192 -5.15 -3.58 -2.17
CA ALA A 192 -3.84 -3.82 -2.77
C ALA A 192 -3.06 -4.89 -1.99
N ILE A 193 -2.30 -5.72 -2.70
CA ILE A 193 -1.45 -6.76 -2.11
C ILE A 193 -0.06 -6.68 -2.74
N GLY A 194 0.95 -6.55 -1.88
CA GLY A 194 2.34 -6.33 -2.25
C GLY A 194 3.27 -6.90 -1.18
N VAL A 195 3.71 -8.14 -1.38
CA VAL A 195 4.49 -8.93 -0.42
C VAL A 195 5.99 -8.95 -0.76
N ARG A 196 6.81 -9.37 0.20
CA ARG A 196 8.18 -9.87 0.00
C ARG A 196 8.30 -11.22 0.69
N VAL A 197 9.14 -12.13 0.17
CA VAL A 197 9.60 -13.30 0.93
C VAL A 197 11.12 -13.21 1.11
N GLN A 198 11.61 -13.55 2.31
CA GLN A 198 13.02 -13.55 2.67
C GLN A 198 13.26 -14.67 3.69
N ARG A 199 14.29 -15.51 3.49
CA ARG A 199 14.61 -16.66 4.36
C ARG A 199 13.38 -17.59 4.63
N GLY A 200 12.49 -17.74 3.65
CA GLY A 200 11.25 -18.54 3.78
C GLY A 200 10.11 -17.86 4.56
N VAL A 201 10.28 -16.63 5.04
CA VAL A 201 9.26 -15.86 5.77
C VAL A 201 8.72 -14.72 4.90
N ALA A 202 7.40 -14.53 4.93
CA ALA A 202 6.71 -13.41 4.27
C ALA A 202 6.85 -12.11 5.08
N LEU A 203 6.95 -10.98 4.36
CA LEU A 203 6.93 -9.61 4.89
C LEU A 203 6.03 -8.74 4.02
N HIS A 204 5.65 -7.57 4.54
CA HIS A 204 4.56 -6.73 4.02
C HIS A 204 3.27 -7.56 3.96
N GLY A 205 2.39 -7.30 2.99
CA GLY A 205 1.06 -7.92 2.98
C GLY A 205 0.09 -7.18 2.10
N LEU A 206 -0.94 -6.62 2.72
CA LEU A 206 -2.10 -6.03 2.08
C LEU A 206 -2.49 -4.68 2.67
N SER A 207 -3.23 -3.90 1.89
CA SER A 207 -4.02 -2.79 2.40
C SER A 207 -5.42 -2.75 1.78
N PHE A 208 -6.42 -2.43 2.58
CA PHE A 208 -7.85 -2.56 2.26
C PHE A 208 -8.54 -1.24 2.58
N ASN A 209 -9.19 -0.64 1.58
CA ASN A 209 -9.70 0.72 1.67
C ASN A 209 -11.08 0.75 2.36
N CYS A 210 -11.16 1.28 3.58
CA CYS A 210 -12.39 1.24 4.38
C CYS A 210 -13.26 2.48 4.15
N ASN A 211 -12.75 3.67 4.48
CA ASN A 211 -13.45 4.95 4.29
C ASN A 211 -12.61 6.07 3.63
N SER A 212 -11.27 5.98 3.57
CA SER A 212 -10.42 6.98 2.88
C SER A 212 -9.73 6.45 1.62
N MET A 213 -9.40 7.37 0.70
CA MET A 213 -8.55 7.17 -0.48
C MET A 213 -7.65 8.38 -0.78
N ASP A 214 -7.45 9.28 0.18
CA ASP A 214 -7.23 10.70 -0.15
C ASP A 214 -5.90 10.97 -0.88
N GLY A 215 -4.86 10.15 -0.66
CA GLY A 215 -3.61 10.23 -1.40
C GLY A 215 -3.61 9.58 -2.79
N PHE A 216 -4.60 8.75 -3.15
CA PHE A 216 -4.61 8.09 -4.46
C PHE A 216 -4.74 9.05 -5.64
N GLY A 217 -5.23 10.28 -5.42
CA GLY A 217 -5.35 11.31 -6.46
C GLY A 217 -4.02 11.93 -6.92
N ALA A 218 -2.92 11.76 -6.17
CA ALA A 218 -1.62 12.33 -6.52
C ALA A 218 -0.71 11.39 -7.33
N ILE A 219 -1.01 10.08 -7.35
CA ILE A 219 -0.13 9.02 -7.88
C ILE A 219 -0.79 8.24 -9.02
N VAL A 220 0.00 7.42 -9.73
CA VAL A 220 -0.56 6.36 -10.57
C VAL A 220 -0.51 5.03 -9.79
N PRO A 221 -1.59 4.64 -9.10
CA PRO A 221 -1.56 3.49 -8.19
C PRO A 221 -1.21 2.20 -8.93
N CYS A 222 -0.22 1.47 -8.42
CA CYS A 222 0.32 0.26 -9.07
C CYS A 222 0.84 0.47 -10.52
N GLY A 223 0.94 1.71 -11.03
CA GLY A 223 1.20 2.04 -12.43
C GLY A 223 0.04 1.80 -13.40
N ILE A 224 -1.17 1.56 -12.88
CA ILE A 224 -2.38 1.26 -13.66
C ILE A 224 -3.11 2.58 -13.97
N ARG A 225 -3.37 2.85 -15.25
CA ARG A 225 -3.95 4.11 -15.75
C ARG A 225 -5.36 3.97 -16.31
N ASP A 226 -5.81 2.73 -16.51
CA ASP A 226 -7.07 2.32 -17.15
C ASP A 226 -8.07 1.70 -16.16
N ALA A 227 -7.83 1.85 -14.86
CA ALA A 227 -8.67 1.32 -13.80
C ALA A 227 -8.69 2.25 -12.58
N GLY A 228 -9.76 2.21 -11.78
CA GLY A 228 -9.94 3.06 -10.60
C GLY A 228 -9.47 2.43 -9.29
N VAL A 229 -9.73 3.16 -8.20
CA VAL A 229 -9.61 2.70 -6.81
C VAL A 229 -10.91 3.05 -6.09
N THR A 230 -11.36 2.23 -5.14
CA THR A 230 -12.56 2.49 -4.33
C THR A 230 -12.41 2.12 -2.85
N THR A 231 -13.41 2.44 -2.02
CA THR A 231 -13.52 2.08 -0.60
C THR A 231 -14.77 1.23 -0.35
N LEU A 232 -14.77 0.43 0.72
CA LEU A 232 -15.99 -0.22 1.23
C LEU A 232 -17.12 0.78 1.45
N THR A 233 -16.79 1.96 2.00
CA THR A 233 -17.75 3.04 2.25
C THR A 233 -18.45 3.55 0.98
N ARG A 234 -17.72 3.66 -0.14
CA ARG A 234 -18.31 4.10 -1.42
C ARG A 234 -19.20 3.03 -2.03
N GLU A 235 -18.75 1.77 -2.03
CA GLU A 235 -19.49 0.68 -2.67
C GLU A 235 -20.72 0.21 -1.88
N LEU A 236 -20.73 0.41 -0.55
CA LEU A 236 -21.84 0.03 0.34
C LEU A 236 -22.79 1.19 0.69
N GLY A 237 -22.52 2.41 0.21
CA GLY A 237 -23.39 3.59 0.42
C GLY A 237 -23.55 4.03 1.88
N ARG A 238 -22.70 3.54 2.79
CA ARG A 238 -22.67 3.84 4.23
C ARG A 238 -21.23 3.95 4.70
N GLU A 239 -20.98 4.57 5.85
CA GLU A 239 -19.66 4.47 6.47
C GLU A 239 -19.32 3.02 6.85
N VAL A 240 -18.08 2.63 6.53
CA VAL A 240 -17.44 1.35 6.90
C VAL A 240 -16.05 1.68 7.45
N THR A 241 -15.83 1.44 8.74
CA THR A 241 -14.59 1.85 9.41
C THR A 241 -13.53 0.74 9.42
N VAL A 242 -12.26 1.11 9.64
CA VAL A 242 -11.18 0.14 9.89
C VAL A 242 -11.51 -0.74 11.10
N ALA A 243 -12.06 -0.16 12.17
CA ALA A 243 -12.42 -0.90 13.38
C ALA A 243 -13.53 -1.94 13.16
N GLU A 244 -14.47 -1.66 12.26
CA GLU A 244 -15.54 -2.58 11.87
C GLU A 244 -15.00 -3.79 11.11
N ILE A 245 -14.13 -3.58 10.12
CA ILE A 245 -13.70 -4.64 9.20
C ILE A 245 -12.53 -5.49 9.74
N LYS A 246 -11.70 -4.92 10.65
CA LYS A 246 -10.52 -5.57 11.23
C LYS A 246 -10.76 -6.99 11.77
N PRO A 247 -11.81 -7.30 12.57
CA PRO A 247 -12.04 -8.67 13.04
C PRO A 247 -12.41 -9.66 11.93
N MET A 248 -13.19 -9.25 10.92
CA MET A 248 -13.55 -10.12 9.78
C MET A 248 -12.31 -10.45 8.94
N VAL A 249 -11.48 -9.44 8.66
CA VAL A 249 -10.21 -9.59 7.93
C VAL A 249 -9.21 -10.46 8.69
N ALA A 250 -9.17 -10.35 10.03
CA ALA A 250 -8.33 -11.22 10.86
C ALA A 250 -8.70 -12.71 10.71
N ASP A 251 -9.98 -13.06 10.89
CA ASP A 251 -10.47 -14.44 10.77
C ASP A 251 -10.24 -15.00 9.36
N ALA A 252 -10.63 -14.24 8.33
CA ALA A 252 -10.52 -14.66 6.94
C ALA A 252 -9.06 -14.91 6.52
N ILE A 253 -8.11 -14.06 6.93
CA ILE A 253 -6.67 -14.27 6.67
C ILE A 253 -6.18 -15.54 7.39
N VAL A 254 -6.50 -15.71 8.67
CA VAL A 254 -6.07 -16.89 9.44
C VAL A 254 -6.58 -18.18 8.80
N ARG A 255 -7.87 -18.24 8.41
CA ARG A 255 -8.48 -19.37 7.72
C ARG A 255 -7.85 -19.63 6.35
N ALA A 256 -7.69 -18.60 5.51
CA ALA A 256 -7.10 -18.75 4.18
C ALA A 256 -5.64 -19.26 4.21
N LEU A 257 -4.86 -18.84 5.22
CA LEU A 257 -3.48 -19.29 5.40
C LEU A 257 -3.42 -20.71 5.96
N ASN A 258 -4.27 -21.08 6.91
CA ASN A 258 -4.36 -22.45 7.46
C ASN A 258 -4.92 -23.48 6.45
N GLY A 259 -5.68 -23.03 5.44
CA GLY A 259 -6.40 -23.89 4.49
C GLY A 259 -7.89 -24.09 4.81
N ASP A 260 -8.39 -23.46 5.88
CA ASP A 260 -9.79 -23.53 6.33
C ASP A 260 -10.74 -22.64 5.50
N LEU A 261 -10.19 -21.83 4.59
CA LEU A 261 -10.89 -21.17 3.49
C LEU A 261 -10.15 -21.54 2.18
N PRO A 262 -10.74 -22.36 1.29
CA PRO A 262 -10.08 -22.80 0.06
C PRO A 262 -10.05 -21.68 -0.98
N VAL A 263 -8.95 -21.59 -1.74
CA VAL A 263 -8.86 -20.68 -2.90
C VAL A 263 -9.82 -21.17 -3.99
N SER A 264 -10.68 -20.28 -4.48
CA SER A 264 -11.67 -20.55 -5.51
C SER A 264 -11.48 -19.59 -6.70
N ASP A 265 -12.00 -19.93 -7.87
CA ASP A 265 -11.95 -19.06 -9.05
C ASP A 265 -12.93 -17.89 -8.90
N HIS A 266 -12.41 -16.66 -9.03
CA HIS A 266 -13.15 -15.40 -8.83
C HIS A 266 -12.73 -14.39 -9.91
N ASP A 267 -12.60 -14.82 -11.15
CA ASP A 267 -11.99 -14.01 -12.21
C ASP A 267 -12.96 -12.97 -12.79
N ILE A 268 -12.54 -11.70 -12.72
CA ILE A 268 -13.19 -10.58 -13.40
C ILE A 268 -12.63 -10.50 -14.83
N ASN A 269 -13.51 -10.76 -15.79
CA ASN A 269 -13.22 -10.54 -17.21
C ASN A 269 -13.04 -9.04 -17.47
N ARG A 270 -11.87 -8.66 -18.00
CA ARG A 270 -11.59 -7.29 -18.42
C ARG A 270 -12.47 -6.90 -19.61
N THR A 271 -13.60 -6.25 -19.35
CA THR A 271 -14.34 -5.52 -20.37
C THR A 271 -13.41 -4.45 -20.94
N ALA A 272 -12.97 -4.61 -22.19
CA ALA A 272 -12.16 -3.61 -22.86
C ALA A 272 -12.91 -2.27 -22.86
N ALA A 273 -12.23 -1.20 -22.43
CA ALA A 273 -12.85 0.12 -22.28
C ALA A 273 -13.48 0.53 -23.62
N VAL A 274 -14.81 0.66 -23.64
CA VAL A 274 -15.54 1.17 -24.79
C VAL A 274 -14.99 2.58 -25.05
N PRO A 275 -14.44 2.86 -26.25
CA PRO A 275 -13.89 4.18 -26.52
C PRO A 275 -15.00 5.22 -26.34
N ALA A 276 -14.71 6.24 -25.51
CA ALA A 276 -15.70 7.23 -25.10
C ALA A 276 -16.49 7.73 -26.31
N HIS A 277 -17.83 7.66 -26.20
CA HIS A 277 -18.75 7.76 -27.32
C HIS A 277 -18.38 8.92 -28.22
N ARG A 278 -18.10 8.67 -29.51
CA ARG A 278 -18.01 9.76 -30.49
C ARG A 278 -19.33 10.51 -30.43
N THR A 279 -19.28 11.76 -29.99
CA THR A 279 -20.43 12.66 -30.07
C THR A 279 -20.73 12.88 -31.55
N THR A 280 -22.00 12.74 -31.93
CA THR A 280 -22.44 12.90 -33.32
C THR A 280 -22.52 14.39 -33.67
N ALA A 281 -21.36 15.04 -33.74
CA ALA A 281 -21.16 16.41 -34.19
C ALA A 281 -20.57 16.43 -35.62
N ASP A 282 -19.63 15.53 -35.93
CA ASP A 282 -18.99 15.41 -37.24
C ASP A 282 -19.82 14.55 -38.22
N ALA A 283 -21.04 15.00 -38.52
CA ALA A 283 -21.98 14.30 -39.40
C ALA A 283 -22.79 15.26 -40.29
N LYS A 284 -22.15 16.27 -40.91
CA LYS A 284 -22.86 17.22 -41.79
C LYS A 284 -22.03 17.86 -42.91
N ALA A 285 -21.37 17.06 -43.75
CA ALA A 285 -20.72 17.53 -44.99
C ALA A 285 -20.59 16.44 -46.07
N ALA A 286 -21.67 15.70 -46.38
CA ALA A 286 -21.69 14.72 -47.47
C ALA A 286 -23.12 14.44 -47.98
N ASP A 287 -23.69 15.36 -48.75
CA ASP A 287 -24.80 15.05 -49.66
C ASP A 287 -24.72 15.97 -50.89
N GLY A 288 -24.98 15.43 -52.09
CA GLY A 288 -24.65 16.10 -53.35
C GLY A 288 -24.18 15.13 -54.45
N ALA A 289 -25.12 14.36 -55.00
CA ALA A 289 -24.85 13.46 -56.11
C ALA A 289 -24.59 14.21 -57.44
N GLY A 290 -23.59 13.77 -58.20
CA GLY A 290 -23.24 14.30 -59.52
C GLY A 290 -22.74 13.18 -60.44
N VAL A 291 -23.28 13.13 -61.67
CA VAL A 291 -23.08 12.07 -62.67
C VAL A 291 -21.67 12.13 -63.29
N PRO A 292 -21.02 10.99 -63.60
CA PRO A 292 -19.76 10.98 -64.36
C PRO A 292 -19.99 11.04 -65.88
N GLU A 293 -19.16 11.82 -66.58
CA GLU A 293 -18.97 11.75 -68.03
C GLU A 293 -17.46 11.92 -68.33
N ALA A 294 -17.00 11.55 -69.53
CA ALA A 294 -15.60 11.15 -69.76
C ALA A 294 -14.79 12.01 -70.75
N ASP A 295 -13.48 11.92 -70.56
CA ASP A 295 -12.37 12.09 -71.51
C ASP A 295 -11.93 13.47 -72.07
N SER A 296 -10.60 13.53 -72.22
CA SER A 296 -9.80 14.28 -73.21
C SER A 296 -9.23 15.69 -72.91
N ALA A 297 -8.09 15.94 -73.56
CA ALA A 297 -7.41 17.21 -73.85
C ALA A 297 -6.74 18.04 -72.72
N THR A 298 -5.40 17.92 -72.64
CA THR A 298 -4.46 19.04 -72.43
C THR A 298 -4.42 19.95 -73.71
N PRO A 299 -3.82 21.18 -73.75
CA PRO A 299 -2.64 21.63 -72.99
C PRO A 299 -2.49 23.17 -72.67
N THR A 300 -1.26 23.56 -72.29
CA THR A 300 -0.58 24.88 -72.41
C THR A 300 -0.87 26.08 -71.47
N GLY A 301 0.22 26.62 -70.88
CA GLY A 301 0.42 28.03 -70.52
C GLY A 301 0.01 28.49 -69.10
N SER A 302 0.62 29.52 -68.49
CA SER A 302 1.91 30.19 -68.78
C SER A 302 2.38 31.09 -67.61
N THR A 303 3.70 31.10 -67.35
CA THR A 303 4.54 32.22 -66.80
C THR A 303 4.23 32.96 -65.49
N ALA A 304 5.31 33.12 -64.69
CA ALA A 304 5.70 34.31 -63.90
C ALA A 304 4.88 34.70 -62.64
N ASP A 305 5.43 35.48 -61.69
CA ASP A 305 6.76 35.49 -61.03
C ASP A 305 6.75 36.55 -59.90
N VAL A 306 7.64 36.42 -58.90
CA VAL A 306 8.21 37.50 -58.05
C VAL A 306 7.27 38.64 -57.56
N LYS A 307 7.09 38.78 -56.23
CA LYS A 307 7.86 39.77 -55.43
C LYS A 307 7.81 39.59 -53.90
N VAL A 308 8.89 40.04 -53.26
CA VAL A 308 9.05 40.23 -51.81
C VAL A 308 8.60 41.65 -51.41
N ALA A 309 8.03 41.80 -50.21
CA ALA A 309 7.99 43.07 -49.49
C ALA A 309 8.14 42.83 -47.98
N ASP A 310 9.20 43.38 -47.39
CA ASP A 310 9.37 43.58 -45.95
C ASP A 310 8.89 44.99 -45.57
N ASN A 311 8.51 45.19 -44.31
CA ASN A 311 8.55 46.46 -43.56
C ASN A 311 7.91 46.28 -42.17
N GLY A 312 8.74 46.29 -41.11
CA GLY A 312 8.28 46.65 -39.76
C GLY A 312 8.40 48.16 -39.49
N THR A 313 8.04 48.61 -38.28
CA THR A 313 8.62 49.75 -37.51
C THR A 313 7.63 50.24 -36.42
N GLU A 314 8.11 50.45 -35.20
CA GLU A 314 7.38 51.11 -34.08
C GLU A 314 7.35 52.64 -34.24
N PRO A 315 6.70 53.40 -33.33
CA PRO A 315 7.54 54.02 -32.29
C PRO A 315 6.87 54.16 -30.90
N ALA A 316 7.68 54.50 -29.89
CA ALA A 316 7.30 54.58 -28.49
C ALA A 316 7.28 56.01 -27.91
N GLY A 317 6.66 56.17 -26.73
CA GLY A 317 6.77 57.35 -25.87
C GLY A 317 5.74 57.35 -24.72
N MET A 318 5.94 57.78 -23.46
CA MET A 318 7.09 57.99 -22.54
C MET A 318 6.81 59.23 -21.66
N SER A 319 6.40 59.07 -20.38
CA SER A 319 6.42 60.06 -19.26
C SER A 319 5.60 59.53 -18.05
N THR A 320 5.85 59.81 -16.76
CA THR A 320 6.99 60.40 -16.00
C THR A 320 6.89 60.00 -14.50
N MET A 321 7.98 60.17 -13.73
CA MET A 321 8.12 59.98 -12.26
C MET A 321 8.15 61.36 -11.53
N PRO A 322 8.52 61.57 -10.22
CA PRO A 322 8.84 60.66 -9.08
C PRO A 322 8.22 61.07 -7.69
N HIS A 323 8.79 60.53 -6.60
CA HIS A 323 8.85 61.04 -5.20
C HIS A 323 7.64 60.84 -4.24
N THR A 324 7.81 60.73 -2.90
CA THR A 324 9.00 60.68 -2.00
C THR A 324 8.99 59.44 -1.08
N ALA A 325 10.05 59.23 -0.26
CA ALA A 325 10.25 58.05 0.58
C ALA A 325 10.31 58.36 2.09
N ARG A 326 10.21 57.32 2.94
CA ARG A 326 10.90 57.28 4.24
C ARG A 326 11.53 55.91 4.50
N ARG A 327 12.82 55.93 4.87
CA ARG A 327 13.62 54.79 5.31
C ARG A 327 13.70 54.78 6.84
N THR A 328 13.86 53.60 7.42
CA THR A 328 14.85 53.34 8.49
C THR A 328 15.42 51.94 8.24
N ASP A 329 16.74 51.84 8.11
CA ASP A 329 17.47 50.61 7.75
C ASP A 329 18.01 49.86 8.99
N PRO A 330 18.44 48.59 8.84
CA PRO A 330 18.92 47.76 9.95
C PRO A 330 20.44 47.91 10.22
N ALA A 331 20.89 47.29 11.33
CA ALA A 331 22.30 47.02 11.60
C ALA A 331 22.48 45.66 12.32
N ARG A 332 23.65 45.00 12.31
CA ARG A 332 24.57 44.55 11.22
C ARG A 332 25.83 43.96 11.88
N ALA A 333 26.23 42.74 11.47
CA ALA A 333 27.50 42.04 11.79
C ALA A 333 27.72 41.68 13.30
N ALA A 334 28.33 40.56 13.71
CA ALA A 334 29.26 39.56 13.13
C ALA A 334 30.76 39.82 13.37
N ASP A 335 31.54 38.73 13.39
CA ASP A 335 32.98 38.58 13.70
C ASP A 335 33.39 38.83 15.17
N SER A 336 34.35 38.10 15.78
CA SER A 336 35.12 36.90 15.36
C SER A 336 35.81 36.23 16.57
N ALA A 337 36.71 35.26 16.30
CA ALA A 337 37.86 34.80 17.10
C ALA A 337 37.83 33.36 17.66
N THR A 338 38.71 32.53 17.09
CA THR A 338 39.11 31.19 17.51
C THR A 338 40.02 31.22 18.74
N ASN A 339 39.93 30.24 19.65
CA ASN A 339 41.14 29.59 20.17
C ASN A 339 40.89 28.23 20.86
N ALA A 340 41.92 27.39 20.88
CA ALA A 340 42.02 26.17 21.68
C ALA A 340 43.46 25.99 22.16
N PRO A 341 43.68 25.35 23.32
CA PRO A 341 44.77 24.36 23.36
C PRO A 341 44.49 23.11 24.22
N HIS A 342 45.27 22.06 23.97
CA HIS A 342 45.34 20.84 24.78
C HIS A 342 45.74 21.09 26.25
N ARG A 343 45.28 20.21 27.17
CA ARG A 343 46.19 19.26 27.86
C ARG A 343 45.50 18.17 28.71
N THR A 344 45.74 16.91 28.29
CA THR A 344 46.22 15.73 29.07
C THR A 344 45.55 15.32 30.40
N ALA A 345 45.18 14.03 30.46
CA ALA A 345 44.89 13.29 31.70
C ALA A 345 46.18 12.87 32.47
N PRO A 346 46.01 12.35 33.70
CA PRO A 346 46.62 11.04 34.04
C PRO A 346 45.62 10.07 34.73
N SER A 347 46.09 8.91 35.22
CA SER A 347 45.25 7.73 35.51
C SER A 347 45.69 6.89 36.73
N THR A 348 44.74 6.14 37.34
CA THR A 348 44.94 4.92 38.19
C THR A 348 45.72 5.08 39.53
N PRO A 349 45.89 4.04 40.41
CA PRO A 349 45.24 2.70 40.56
C PRO A 349 44.85 2.28 42.02
N ALA A 350 44.37 1.02 42.17
CA ALA A 350 44.50 0.11 43.35
C ALA A 350 43.65 0.38 44.62
N ALA A 351 43.36 -0.56 45.55
CA ALA A 351 43.53 -2.03 45.71
C ALA A 351 42.30 -2.58 46.53
N ALA A 352 41.74 -3.79 46.39
CA ALA A 352 42.21 -5.19 46.44
C ALA A 352 42.40 -5.80 47.86
N ASP A 353 41.60 -6.83 48.21
CA ASP A 353 41.95 -7.99 49.06
C ASP A 353 41.05 -9.22 48.69
N THR A 354 41.13 -10.35 49.43
CA THR A 354 41.19 -11.71 48.84
C THR A 354 40.31 -12.81 49.47
N ARG A 355 40.36 -14.00 48.81
CA ARG A 355 39.98 -15.39 49.24
C ARG A 355 38.54 -15.84 48.88
N GLY A 356 38.32 -17.09 48.44
CA GLY A 356 39.30 -18.10 48.00
C GLY A 356 38.75 -19.51 47.74
N VAL A 357 39.36 -20.20 46.75
CA VAL A 357 39.60 -21.65 46.63
C VAL A 357 38.51 -22.66 47.04
N ARG A 358 37.94 -23.39 46.07
CA ARG A 358 38.12 -24.87 45.91
C ARG A 358 37.55 -25.39 44.58
N SER A 359 38.11 -26.50 44.12
CA SER A 359 37.64 -27.30 42.98
C SER A 359 37.29 -28.71 43.48
N ILE A 360 36.30 -29.36 42.84
CA ILE A 360 35.99 -30.78 42.99
C ILE A 360 35.81 -31.37 41.58
N LYS A 361 36.25 -32.62 41.45
CA LYS A 361 36.37 -33.44 40.24
C LYS A 361 35.14 -33.43 39.33
#